data_AF-A0A7C5XG10-F1
#
_entry.id   AF-A0A7C5XG10-F1
#
_cell.length_a   1.000
_cell.length_b   1.000
_cell.length_c   1.000
_cell.angle_alpha   90.00
_cell.angle_beta   90.00
_cell.angle_gamma   90.00
#
_symmetry.space_group_name_H-M   'P 1'
#
loop_
_entity.id
_entity.type
_entity.pdbx_description
1 polymer ?
#
loop_
_entity_poly.entity_id
_entity_poly.type
_entity_poly.pdbx_seq_one_letter_code
_entity_poly.pdbx_strand_id
1 'polypeptide(L)'
;MAVYTATELIILKDLGIGVWQYTVDGEIKELRLIPKNQLKTLEGNAEIIYYIENYDVMIRICNGEDSFVGMVIDGSIDVKGDMRKLKRIQAPSERMETIMRNLCKQAIILTREQYIRFLAEHNYI
;
A
#
# COMPACT_ATOMS: atom_id res chain seq x y z
N MET A 1 27.95 3.48 5.14
CA MET A 1 26.67 2.81 5.50
C MET A 1 26.11 2.21 4.23
N ALA A 2 25.59 0.99 4.27
CA ALA A 2 24.95 0.38 3.09
C ALA A 2 23.58 1.04 2.88
N VAL A 3 23.34 1.58 1.70
CA VAL A 3 22.04 2.15 1.29
C VAL A 3 21.05 1.00 1.18
N TYR A 4 19.94 1.09 1.90
CA TYR A 4 18.88 0.10 1.88
C TYR A 4 17.78 0.55 0.91
N THR A 5 17.39 -0.33 -0.01
CA THR A 5 16.29 -0.08 -0.94
C THR A 5 15.23 -1.18 -0.84
N ALA A 6 13.97 -0.79 -1.04
CA ALA A 6 12.87 -1.72 -1.14
C ALA A 6 11.89 -1.26 -2.22
N THR A 7 11.46 -2.20 -3.05
CA THR A 7 10.43 -2.00 -4.05
C THR A 7 9.19 -2.79 -3.67
N GLU A 8 8.09 -2.09 -3.46
CA GLU A 8 6.87 -2.61 -2.85
C GLU A 8 5.67 -2.43 -3.79
N LEU A 9 4.80 -3.42 -3.83
CA LEU A 9 3.52 -3.36 -4.56
C LEU A 9 2.38 -3.74 -3.62
N ILE A 10 1.48 -2.79 -3.35
CA ILE A 10 0.28 -3.02 -2.55
C ILE A 10 -0.89 -3.21 -3.52
N ILE A 11 -1.62 -4.31 -3.45
CA ILE A 11 -2.71 -4.65 -4.36
C ILE A 11 -4.03 -4.66 -3.59
N LEU A 12 -5.00 -3.86 -4.03
CA LEU A 12 -6.38 -3.93 -3.56
C LEU A 12 -7.16 -4.87 -4.48
N LYS A 13 -7.42 -6.10 -4.02
CA LYS A 13 -7.96 -7.18 -4.87
C LYS A 13 -9.35 -6.88 -5.41
N ASP A 14 -10.24 -6.35 -4.57
CA ASP A 14 -11.63 -6.06 -4.94
C ASP A 14 -11.75 -4.97 -6.02
N LEU A 15 -10.86 -3.98 -5.98
CA LEU A 15 -10.80 -2.89 -6.96
C LEU A 15 -9.92 -3.23 -8.16
N GLY A 16 -9.03 -4.22 -8.03
CA GLY A 16 -8.11 -4.61 -9.09
C GLY A 16 -7.10 -3.52 -9.44
N ILE A 17 -6.73 -2.70 -8.46
CA ILE A 17 -5.69 -1.65 -8.58
C ILE A 17 -4.53 -1.96 -7.64
N GLY A 18 -3.43 -1.25 -7.82
CA GLY A 18 -2.31 -1.33 -6.89
C GLY A 18 -1.63 0.00 -6.66
N VAL A 19 -0.75 0.04 -5.67
CA VAL A 19 0.11 1.16 -5.34
C VAL A 19 1.54 0.64 -5.38
N TRP A 20 2.36 1.26 -6.22
CA TRP A 20 3.78 1.00 -6.30
C TRP A 20 4.53 1.99 -5.43
N GLN A 21 5.44 1.48 -4.62
CA GLN A 21 6.26 2.26 -3.71
C GLN A 21 7.72 1.86 -3.85
N TYR A 22 8.59 2.86 -3.95
CA TYR A 22 10.03 2.67 -3.88
C TYR A 22 10.60 3.45 -2.71
N THR A 23 11.31 2.74 -1.84
CA THR A 23 11.85 3.27 -0.58
C THR A 23 13.38 3.19 -0.60
N VAL A 24 14.05 4.26 -0.17
CA VAL A 24 15.52 4.35 0.01
C VAL A 24 15.81 4.84 1.42
N ASP A 25 16.56 4.07 2.20
CA ASP A 25 16.93 4.35 3.59
C ASP A 25 15.74 4.74 4.48
N GLY A 26 14.57 4.15 4.20
CA GLY A 26 13.35 4.40 4.95
C GLY A 26 12.56 5.64 4.50
N GLU A 27 12.96 6.29 3.42
CA GLU A 27 12.21 7.36 2.78
C GLU A 27 11.61 6.91 1.46
N ILE A 28 10.34 7.23 1.24
CA ILE A 28 9.67 6.94 -0.02
C ILE A 28 10.13 7.95 -1.07
N LYS A 29 10.71 7.43 -2.15
CA LYS A 29 11.20 8.20 -3.29
C LYS A 29 10.23 8.16 -4.47
N GLU A 30 9.44 7.10 -4.59
CA GLU A 30 8.38 6.96 -5.59
C GLU A 30 7.12 6.41 -4.93
N LEU A 31 5.97 7.01 -5.24
CA LEU A 31 4.65 6.51 -4.90
C LEU A 31 3.73 6.76 -6.10
N ARG A 32 3.15 5.70 -6.66
CA ARG A 32 2.25 5.82 -7.82
C ARG A 32 1.13 4.80 -7.78
N LEU A 33 -0.04 5.21 -8.27
CA LEU A 33 -1.17 4.31 -8.48
C LEU A 33 -0.97 3.50 -9.76
N ILE A 34 -1.23 2.21 -9.69
CA ILE A 34 -1.03 1.24 -10.75
C ILE A 34 -2.38 0.72 -11.25
N PRO A 35 -2.67 0.88 -12.55
CA PRO A 35 -3.90 0.36 -13.14
C PRO A 35 -3.87 -1.16 -13.28
N LYS A 36 -5.05 -1.77 -13.34
CA LYS A 36 -5.24 -3.22 -13.41
C LYS A 36 -4.41 -3.92 -14.48
N ASN A 37 -4.30 -3.31 -15.66
CA ASN A 37 -3.60 -3.87 -16.82
C ASN A 37 -2.07 -3.94 -16.64
N GLN A 38 -1.50 -3.22 -15.67
CA GLN A 38 -0.06 -3.20 -15.39
C GLN A 38 0.33 -4.07 -14.17
N LEU A 39 -0.64 -4.51 -13.36
CA LEU A 39 -0.38 -5.23 -12.11
C LEU A 39 0.45 -6.49 -12.32
N LYS A 40 0.05 -7.38 -13.24
CA LYS A 40 0.77 -8.64 -13.50
C LYS A 40 2.24 -8.43 -13.86
N THR A 41 2.53 -7.39 -14.62
CA THR A 41 3.90 -7.05 -15.00
C THR A 41 4.71 -6.58 -13.80
N LEU A 42 4.11 -5.76 -12.94
CA LEU A 42 4.79 -5.19 -11.77
C LEU A 42 4.91 -6.17 -10.60
N GLU A 43 4.01 -7.14 -10.46
CA GLU A 43 4.14 -8.25 -9.50
C GLU A 43 5.45 -9.03 -9.70
N GLY A 44 5.92 -9.18 -10.94
CA GLY A 44 7.21 -9.82 -11.23
C GLY A 44 8.44 -9.00 -10.84
N ASN A 45 8.27 -7.68 -10.66
CA ASN A 45 9.35 -6.73 -10.39
C ASN A 45 9.38 -6.26 -8.93
N ALA A 46 8.30 -6.48 -8.18
CA ALA A 46 8.21 -6.12 -6.77
C ALA A 46 9.00 -7.09 -5.90
N GLU A 47 9.70 -6.56 -4.91
CA GLU A 47 10.44 -7.37 -3.93
C GLU A 47 9.53 -7.80 -2.76
N ILE A 48 8.55 -6.96 -2.46
CA ILE A 48 7.53 -7.21 -1.45
C ILE A 48 6.19 -6.85 -2.07
N ILE A 49 5.22 -7.76 -1.93
CA ILE A 49 3.86 -7.60 -2.42
C ILE A 49 2.92 -7.77 -1.23
N TYR A 50 2.02 -6.81 -1.07
CA TYR A 50 0.95 -6.85 -0.08
C TYR A 50 -0.38 -7.01 -0.78
N TYR A 51 -1.16 -7.97 -0.33
CA TYR A 51 -2.48 -8.28 -0.87
C TYR A 51 -3.53 -7.86 0.17
N ILE A 52 -4.27 -6.81 -0.17
CA ILE A 52 -5.35 -6.26 0.64
C ILE A 52 -6.68 -6.69 0.01
N GLU A 53 -7.54 -7.38 0.77
CA GLU A 53 -8.75 -7.98 0.18
C GLU A 53 -9.77 -6.96 -0.27
N ASN A 54 -9.94 -5.87 0.47
CA ASN A 54 -10.89 -4.86 0.07
C ASN A 54 -10.53 -3.44 0.51
N TYR A 55 -11.18 -2.47 -0.13
CA TYR A 55 -11.08 -1.04 0.20
C TYR A 55 -11.32 -0.72 1.68
N ASP A 56 -12.25 -1.44 2.33
CA ASP A 56 -12.61 -1.15 3.72
C ASP A 56 -11.46 -1.47 4.68
N VAL A 57 -10.66 -2.50 4.39
CA VAL A 57 -9.40 -2.77 5.11
C VAL A 57 -8.45 -1.57 5.05
N MET A 58 -8.26 -0.99 3.86
CA MET A 58 -7.40 0.18 3.69
C MET A 58 -7.93 1.37 4.48
N ILE A 59 -9.25 1.58 4.51
CA ILE A 59 -9.88 2.68 5.25
C ILE A 59 -9.69 2.52 6.76
N ARG A 60 -9.79 1.31 7.32
CA ARG A 60 -9.53 1.07 8.75
C ARG A 60 -8.10 1.45 9.15
N ILE A 61 -7.13 1.13 8.30
CA ILE A 61 -5.72 1.52 8.49
C ILE A 61 -5.58 3.04 8.43
N CYS A 62 -6.20 3.69 7.45
CA CYS A 62 -6.21 5.14 7.29
C CYS A 62 -6.89 5.88 8.46
N ASN A 63 -7.98 5.34 9.00
CA ASN A 63 -8.66 5.87 10.19
C ASN A 63 -7.88 5.60 11.48
N GLY A 64 -6.98 4.63 11.42
CA GLY A 64 -6.15 4.20 12.53
C GLY A 64 -6.85 3.26 13.50
N GLU A 65 -7.92 2.61 13.06
CA GLU A 65 -8.63 1.53 13.74
C GLU A 65 -7.76 0.27 13.82
N ASP A 66 -6.97 0.01 12.78
CA ASP A 66 -6.01 -1.09 12.69
C ASP A 66 -4.62 -0.57 12.28
N SER A 67 -3.58 -1.36 12.54
CA SER A 67 -2.21 -1.07 12.05
C SER A 67 -1.83 -1.98 10.90
N PHE A 68 -1.15 -1.45 9.90
CA PHE A 68 -0.75 -2.22 8.71
C PHE A 68 0.10 -3.44 9.12
N VAL A 69 1.05 -3.23 10.04
CA VAL A 69 1.91 -4.30 10.58
C VAL A 69 1.09 -5.34 11.35
N GLY A 70 0.14 -4.90 12.19
CA GLY A 70 -0.74 -5.82 12.93
C GLY A 70 -1.57 -6.70 11.99
N MET A 71 -2.11 -6.11 10.93
CA MET A 71 -2.90 -6.83 9.91
C MET A 71 -2.07 -7.79 9.05
N VAL A 72 -0.77 -7.54 8.89
CA VAL A 72 0.14 -8.52 8.27
C VAL A 72 0.41 -9.69 9.23
N ILE A 73 0.56 -9.42 10.54
CA ILE A 73 0.84 -10.45 11.55
C ILE A 73 -0.37 -11.36 11.79
N ASP A 74 -1.58 -10.80 11.83
CA ASP A 74 -2.82 -11.55 12.05
C ASP A 74 -3.36 -12.26 10.79
N GLY A 75 -2.72 -12.02 9.63
CA GLY A 75 -3.05 -12.66 8.35
C GLY A 75 -4.16 -11.98 7.55
N SER A 76 -4.65 -10.81 7.99
CA SER A 76 -5.63 -10.01 7.24
C SER A 76 -5.07 -9.37 5.97
N ILE A 77 -3.74 -9.16 5.92
CA ILE A 77 -3.00 -8.77 4.72
C ILE A 77 -2.02 -9.89 4.40
N ASP A 78 -2.19 -10.50 3.22
CA ASP A 78 -1.25 -11.51 2.74
C ASP A 78 -0.02 -10.84 2.16
N VAL A 79 1.16 -11.39 2.44
CA VAL A 79 2.44 -10.79 2.08
C VAL A 79 3.34 -11.80 1.40
N LYS A 80 3.85 -11.41 0.24
CA LYS A 80 4.85 -12.16 -0.51
C LYS A 80 6.14 -11.34 -0.61
N GLY A 81 7.25 -11.85 -0.07
CA GLY A 81 8.54 -11.17 -0.17
C GLY A 81 9.55 -11.65 0.87
N ASP A 82 10.72 -11.03 0.91
CA ASP A 82 11.75 -11.32 1.92
C ASP A 82 11.39 -10.71 3.28
N MET A 83 11.09 -11.57 4.25
CA MET A 83 10.77 -11.19 5.63
C MET A 83 11.91 -10.41 6.32
N ARG A 84 13.17 -10.60 5.92
CA ARG A 84 14.30 -9.79 6.44
C ARG A 84 14.25 -8.35 5.95
N LYS A 85 13.81 -8.13 4.70
CA LYS A 85 13.55 -6.79 4.16
C LYS A 85 12.37 -6.16 4.85
N LEU A 86 11.27 -6.91 5.03
CA LEU A 86 10.07 -6.44 5.73
C LEU A 86 10.37 -5.91 7.14
N LYS A 87 11.17 -6.64 7.94
CA LYS A 87 11.60 -6.19 9.26
C LYS A 87 12.43 -4.89 9.25
N ARG A 88 13.16 -4.61 8.16
CA ARG A 88 13.97 -3.40 8.03
C ARG A 88 13.15 -2.18 7.61
N ILE A 89 12.06 -2.39 6.88
CA ILE A 89 11.13 -1.32 6.48
C ILE A 89 10.00 -1.09 7.46
N GLN A 90 9.83 -1.94 8.48
CA GLN A 90 8.76 -1.80 9.47
C GLN A 90 8.66 -0.37 10.05
N ALA A 91 9.76 0.19 10.55
CA ALA A 91 9.76 1.54 11.11
C ALA A 91 9.40 2.64 10.06
N PRO A 92 9.95 2.59 8.83
CA PRO A 92 9.44 3.40 7.72
C PRO A 92 7.94 3.23 7.41
N SER A 93 7.44 1.99 7.40
CA SER A 93 6.02 1.69 7.15
C SER A 93 5.12 2.26 8.25
N GLU A 94 5.52 2.16 9.52
CA GLU A 94 4.81 2.76 10.66
C GLU A 94 4.77 4.29 10.59
N ARG A 95 5.86 4.93 10.12
CA ARG A 95 5.87 6.38 9.86
C ARG A 95 4.93 6.75 8.72
N MET A 96 4.94 6.00 7.62
CA MET A 96 4.02 6.22 6.51
C MET A 96 2.57 6.05 6.95
N GLU A 97 2.28 5.02 7.74
CA GLU A 97 0.95 4.83 8.33
C GLU A 97 0.51 6.04 9.16
N THR A 98 1.41 6.59 9.98
CA THR A 98 1.15 7.81 10.75
C THR A 98 0.88 9.02 9.86
N ILE A 99 1.65 9.20 8.79
CA ILE A 99 1.46 10.27 7.81
C ILE A 99 0.11 10.12 7.11
N MET A 100 -0.22 8.91 6.63
CA MET A 100 -1.50 8.59 5.99
C MET A 100 -2.67 8.86 6.93
N ARG A 101 -2.59 8.42 8.19
CA ARG A 101 -3.61 8.72 9.22
C ARG A 101 -3.80 10.22 9.40
N ASN A 102 -2.71 10.99 9.48
CA ASN A 102 -2.78 12.44 9.64
C ASN A 102 -3.36 13.14 8.42
N LEU A 103 -3.01 12.69 7.21
CA LEU A 103 -3.58 13.20 5.96
C LEU A 103 -5.06 12.84 5.83
N CYS A 104 -5.46 11.61 6.16
CA CYS A 104 -6.87 11.19 6.16
C CYS A 104 -7.73 11.96 7.17
N LYS A 105 -7.16 12.36 8.31
CA LYS A 105 -7.83 13.26 9.26
C LYS A 105 -8.04 14.68 8.72
N GLN A 106 -7.21 15.11 7.76
CA GLN A 106 -7.25 16.45 7.17
C GLN A 106 -7.98 16.50 5.83
N ALA A 107 -8.09 15.37 5.14
CA ALA A 107 -8.71 15.25 3.82
C ALA A 107 -10.10 14.61 3.89
N ILE A 108 -10.94 14.90 2.90
CA ILE A 108 -12.22 14.19 2.72
C ILE A 108 -11.89 12.77 2.24
N ILE A 109 -12.16 11.77 3.08
CA ILE A 109 -12.12 10.37 2.67
C ILE A 109 -13.28 10.14 1.71
N LEU A 110 -12.97 9.82 0.46
CA LEU A 110 -13.97 9.45 -0.55
C LEU A 110 -14.69 8.17 -0.08
N THR A 111 -16.01 8.13 -0.19
CA THR A 111 -16.74 6.85 -0.04
C THR A 111 -16.24 5.86 -1.10
N ARG A 112 -16.42 4.55 -0.85
CA ARG A 112 -16.08 3.49 -1.82
C ARG A 112 -16.60 3.81 -3.23
N GLU A 113 -17.84 4.26 -3.36
CA GLU A 113 -18.45 4.61 -4.64
C GLU A 113 -17.81 5.82 -5.31
N GLN A 114 -17.45 6.85 -4.53
CA GLN A 114 -16.75 8.02 -5.06
C GLN A 114 -15.33 7.67 -5.50
N TYR A 115 -14.66 6.78 -4.76
CA TYR A 115 -13.34 6.30 -5.12
C TYR A 115 -13.38 5.45 -6.41
N ILE A 116 -14.36 4.55 -6.55
CA ILE A 116 -14.56 3.78 -7.79
C ILE A 116 -14.83 4.70 -8.98
N ARG A 117 -15.69 5.73 -8.82
CA ARG A 117 -15.95 6.72 -9.87
C ARG A 117 -14.68 7.44 -10.29
N PHE A 118 -13.89 7.93 -9.32
CA PHE A 118 -12.59 8.55 -9.57
C PHE A 118 -11.64 7.61 -10.34
N LEU A 119 -11.52 6.35 -9.94
CA LEU A 119 -10.66 5.38 -10.62
C LEU A 119 -11.07 5.18 -12.08
N ALA A 120 -12.38 5.10 -12.36
CA ALA A 120 -12.90 4.93 -13.71
C ALA A 120 -12.68 6.19 -14.57
N GLU A 121 -12.96 7.39 -14.04
CA GLU A 121 -12.77 8.67 -14.73
C GLU A 121 -11.31 8.90 -15.15
N HIS A 122 -10.37 8.33 -14.42
CA HIS A 122 -8.93 8.44 -14.66
C HIS A 122 -8.30 7.20 -15.32
N ASN A 123 -9.11 6.25 -15.82
CA ASN A 123 -8.68 5.02 -16.52
C ASN A 123 -7.78 4.08 -15.69
N TYR A 124 -8.01 3.97 -14.39
CA TYR A 124 -7.29 3.03 -13.52
C TYR A 124 -7.94 1.63 -13.46
N ILE A 125 -9.24 1.56 -13.72
CA ILE A 125 -10.06 0.34 -13.75
C ILE A 125 -10.95 0.28 -14.99
#